data_AF-A0A1H6J9K7-F1
#
_entry.id   AF-A0A1H6J9K7-F1
#
_cell.length_a   1.000
_cell.length_b   1.000
_cell.length_c   1.000
_cell.angle_alpha   90.00
_cell.angle_beta   90.00
_cell.angle_gamma   90.00
#
_symmetry.space_group_name_H-M   'P 1'
#
loop_
_entity.id
_entity.type
_entity.pdbx_description
1 polymer ?
#
loop_
_entity_poly.entity_id
_entity_poly.type
_entity_poly.pdbx_seq_one_letter_code
_entity_poly.pdbx_strand_id
1 'polypeptide(L)'
;MDDRERDRMRTGGRSRTGGRSRTGGRSRTGGRSRTGGRTGHQRASGIREDRRAQSVQIGAVLLFGFLIVSISVMQATVIPDQNRQVEFDAYQDAAADLVDVRNDVLAAAGQDTTRGTTVHTGASYPNRLVFVNPGPPPNRLAATGERTIAIENIEAVDSEPANTQAFIGSNVSGSTYTTRDLQFEPNYNVLNAQPMVVTGQEAYRVTDGGPLPLASQTLVGGEDGERIHLMTVDGDLSAGGQDAVITTESVSTSTRSVGVRSPDGSDITIRMATPTGVTADEWVARTGTALTDRYSRVLSADNVTAAGDDTERVALTLNGSADLTYQLRLSRVELRSTDTSSTVPDPDPAYIVATDGTSQTFSTDQARAETRVRVNDAFTNPVEGASVRLEASGTTLLDETGTDRGSSFVTTTDADGTVPIRVDTDGVTDPVSVTATAIDATSTADQTTIDLYPAGSGGGGQPQDVSSSPAASVYVDPPSTIGNGNNDNQVTVTLEASEEVTIEALGFSYYYPIPENPGQGITREIDSATIGSTSFTVPGEFKKLGQPITIPQDGTSITVDFSNSNDAPAEDDFFVITVQFSDGVTRTFFVRVSE
;
A
#
# COMPACT_ATOMS: atom_id res chain seq x y z
N MET A 1 5.57 30.83 59.35
CA MET A 1 4.59 29.84 58.86
C MET A 1 5.38 28.55 58.62
N ASP A 2 6.04 27.98 59.62
CA ASP A 2 5.53 27.39 60.89
C ASP A 2 4.68 26.13 60.59
N ASP A 3 5.07 24.88 60.91
CA ASP A 3 5.43 24.19 62.19
C ASP A 3 4.21 23.40 62.75
N ARG A 4 4.24 22.16 63.30
CA ARG A 4 5.22 21.15 63.82
C ARG A 4 4.57 19.74 63.74
N GLU A 5 5.13 18.55 64.05
CA GLU A 5 6.43 17.94 64.46
C GLU A 5 6.40 16.47 63.89
N ARG A 6 7.47 15.71 63.55
CA ARG A 6 8.56 15.08 64.35
C ARG A 6 8.08 14.06 65.42
N ASP A 7 8.79 12.97 65.77
CA ASP A 7 10.10 12.38 65.38
C ASP A 7 10.30 11.00 66.10
N ARG A 8 11.44 10.31 65.85
CA ARG A 8 12.13 9.25 66.66
C ARG A 8 11.80 7.76 66.34
N MET A 9 12.68 6.75 66.48
CA MET A 9 14.16 6.57 66.63
C MET A 9 14.49 5.04 66.56
N ARG A 10 15.71 4.47 66.38
CA ARG A 10 17.03 4.89 65.82
C ARG A 10 18.09 3.73 65.90
N THR A 11 18.77 3.38 64.80
CA THR A 11 20.12 2.72 64.68
C THR A 11 20.48 1.38 65.37
N GLY A 12 21.31 0.57 64.68
CA GLY A 12 22.49 -0.07 65.30
C GLY A 12 22.84 -1.50 64.84
N GLY A 13 24.12 -1.79 64.56
CA GLY A 13 24.60 -3.15 64.30
C GLY A 13 26.07 -3.36 64.72
N ARG A 14 26.51 -4.63 64.88
CA ARG A 14 27.92 -5.08 64.74
C ARG A 14 28.15 -6.59 64.95
N SER A 15 29.13 -7.08 64.20
CA SER A 15 29.85 -8.37 64.27
C SER A 15 30.24 -8.91 65.66
N ARG A 16 30.32 -10.25 65.81
CA ARG A 16 31.49 -10.90 66.44
C ARG A 16 31.69 -12.40 66.14
N THR A 17 32.96 -12.83 66.19
CA THR A 17 33.48 -14.17 65.86
C THR A 17 34.00 -14.93 67.10
N GLY A 18 34.10 -16.27 66.99
CA GLY A 18 34.82 -17.16 67.93
C GLY A 18 33.93 -18.29 68.49
N GLY A 19 34.36 -19.55 68.64
CA GLY A 19 35.67 -20.18 68.37
C GLY A 19 36.29 -20.78 69.64
N ARG A 20 36.14 -22.11 69.85
CA ARG A 20 37.04 -22.92 70.72
C ARG A 20 36.84 -24.43 70.56
N SER A 21 37.89 -25.18 70.92
CA SER A 21 38.02 -26.65 70.78
C SER A 21 38.16 -27.36 72.13
N ARG A 22 37.96 -28.69 72.15
CA ARG A 22 38.72 -29.75 72.88
C ARG A 22 38.05 -31.12 72.63
N THR A 23 38.67 -32.18 72.09
CA THR A 23 39.87 -32.99 72.40
C THR A 23 39.68 -34.07 73.49
N GLY A 24 39.92 -35.34 73.13
CA GLY A 24 40.12 -36.50 74.04
C GLY A 24 39.04 -37.60 73.93
N GLY A 25 39.32 -38.91 73.85
CA GLY A 25 40.59 -39.64 73.70
C GLY A 25 40.73 -40.84 74.68
N ARG A 26 40.75 -42.08 74.15
CA ARG A 26 41.02 -43.45 74.74
C ARG A 26 39.97 -44.43 74.18
N SER A 27 40.26 -45.54 73.48
CA SER A 27 41.08 -46.74 73.79
C SER A 27 40.63 -47.46 75.07
N ARG A 28 40.51 -48.80 75.16
CA ARG A 28 41.40 -49.87 74.64
C ARG A 28 40.74 -51.27 74.84
N THR A 29 41.16 -52.31 74.10
CA THR A 29 41.17 -53.79 74.43
C THR A 29 40.04 -54.41 75.30
N GLY A 30 39.47 -55.59 75.05
CA GLY A 30 39.83 -56.84 74.35
C GLY A 30 38.92 -57.94 74.97
N GLY A 31 38.46 -59.00 74.31
CA GLY A 31 39.24 -60.06 73.67
C GLY A 31 39.37 -61.30 74.58
N ARG A 32 38.46 -62.29 74.48
CA ARG A 32 38.75 -63.72 74.78
C ARG A 32 37.66 -64.69 74.31
N SER A 33 38.11 -65.93 74.05
CA SER A 33 37.35 -67.07 73.50
C SER A 33 37.12 -68.16 74.56
N ARG A 34 36.02 -68.94 74.41
CA ARG A 34 35.94 -70.43 74.55
C ARG A 34 34.48 -70.89 74.31
N THR A 35 34.12 -71.83 73.43
CA THR A 35 34.42 -73.29 73.24
C THR A 35 33.45 -74.23 73.98
N GLY A 36 32.67 -75.03 73.22
CA GLY A 36 31.95 -76.26 73.63
C GLY A 36 30.55 -76.06 74.26
N GLY A 37 29.53 -76.92 74.05
CA GLY A 37 29.39 -78.06 73.12
C GLY A 37 28.44 -79.16 73.64
N ARG A 38 27.49 -79.64 72.78
CA ARG A 38 26.51 -80.75 73.01
C ARG A 38 25.44 -80.44 74.10
N THR A 39 24.21 -80.98 74.11
CA THR A 39 23.42 -81.93 73.29
C THR A 39 21.94 -81.52 73.51
N GLY A 40 21.05 -81.40 72.51
CA GLY A 40 20.45 -82.50 71.74
C GLY A 40 19.10 -82.95 72.32
N HIS A 41 17.97 -82.56 71.71
CA HIS A 41 16.78 -83.42 71.52
C HIS A 41 15.74 -82.77 70.58
N GLN A 42 14.93 -83.62 69.94
CA GLN A 42 14.02 -83.29 68.86
C GLN A 42 12.72 -82.61 69.35
N ARG A 43 12.19 -81.68 68.54
CA ARG A 43 10.78 -81.72 68.14
C ARG A 43 10.67 -81.37 66.65
N ALA A 44 10.01 -82.25 65.89
CA ALA A 44 9.64 -81.94 64.52
C ALA A 44 8.48 -80.93 64.53
N SER A 45 8.65 -79.82 63.84
CA SER A 45 7.55 -79.01 63.31
C SER A 45 7.63 -79.07 61.79
N GLY A 46 6.50 -79.24 61.12
CA GLY A 46 6.48 -79.67 59.72
C GLY A 46 6.93 -78.59 58.74
N ILE A 47 7.88 -78.91 57.87
CA ILE A 47 8.09 -78.17 56.61
C ILE A 47 6.92 -78.50 55.67
N ARG A 48 5.76 -77.89 55.92
CA ARG A 48 4.53 -78.05 55.12
C ARG A 48 3.70 -76.78 54.99
N GLU A 49 4.32 -75.61 54.99
CA GLU A 49 3.61 -74.35 54.73
C GLU A 49 4.51 -73.29 54.07
N ASP A 50 4.83 -73.47 52.79
CA ASP A 50 5.59 -72.45 52.02
C ASP A 50 5.30 -72.41 50.50
N ARG A 51 4.28 -73.15 50.02
CA ARG A 51 3.90 -73.17 48.59
C ARG A 51 2.61 -72.40 48.27
N ARG A 52 1.88 -71.93 49.29
CA ARG A 52 0.63 -71.17 49.12
C ARG A 52 0.88 -69.66 48.96
N ALA A 53 1.96 -69.13 49.53
CA ALA A 53 2.40 -67.75 49.29
C ALA A 53 3.04 -67.57 47.91
N GLN A 54 3.77 -68.59 47.45
CA GLN A 54 4.51 -68.55 46.18
C GLN A 54 3.60 -68.38 44.96
N SER A 55 2.42 -69.02 44.93
CA SER A 55 1.44 -68.85 43.85
C SER A 55 0.79 -67.47 43.85
N VAL A 56 0.58 -66.85 45.01
CA VAL A 56 0.10 -65.45 45.12
C VAL A 56 1.17 -64.47 44.63
N GLN A 57 2.45 -64.70 44.98
CA GLN A 57 3.57 -63.90 44.49
C GLN A 57 3.75 -64.04 42.97
N ILE A 58 3.71 -65.25 42.41
CA ILE A 58 3.78 -65.48 40.96
C ILE A 58 2.61 -64.80 40.25
N GLY A 59 1.38 -64.91 40.78
CA GLY A 59 0.21 -64.21 40.25
C GLY A 59 0.37 -62.68 40.28
N ALA A 60 0.89 -62.12 41.36
CA ALA A 60 1.15 -60.68 41.50
C ALA A 60 2.24 -60.19 40.52
N VAL A 61 3.33 -60.95 40.37
CA VAL A 61 4.41 -60.63 39.41
C VAL A 61 3.90 -60.71 37.96
N LEU A 62 3.07 -61.70 37.63
CA LEU A 62 2.47 -61.81 36.29
C LEU A 62 1.47 -60.68 36.01
N LEU A 63 0.63 -60.32 36.98
CA LEU A 63 -0.31 -59.19 36.86
C LEU A 63 0.45 -57.86 36.70
N PHE A 64 1.51 -57.65 37.50
CA PHE A 64 2.37 -56.48 37.39
C PHE A 64 3.12 -56.44 36.05
N GLY A 65 3.64 -57.58 35.57
CA GLY A 65 4.24 -57.71 34.25
C GLY A 65 3.26 -57.34 33.13
N PHE A 66 2.01 -57.82 33.21
CA PHE A 66 0.94 -57.43 32.29
C PHE A 66 0.64 -55.93 32.34
N LEU A 67 0.56 -55.34 33.54
CA LEU A 67 0.34 -53.90 33.73
C LEU A 67 1.47 -53.08 33.09
N ILE A 68 2.73 -53.45 33.31
CA ILE A 68 3.88 -52.77 32.71
C ILE A 68 3.84 -52.89 31.18
N VAL A 69 3.55 -54.08 30.63
CA VAL A 69 3.40 -54.27 29.18
C VAL A 69 2.24 -53.42 28.62
N SER A 70 1.08 -53.37 29.29
CA SER A 70 -0.04 -52.52 28.87
C SER A 70 0.29 -51.04 28.90
N ILE A 71 1.00 -50.56 29.94
CA ILE A 71 1.49 -49.17 30.02
C ILE A 71 2.49 -48.89 28.89
N SER A 72 3.42 -49.82 28.61
CA SER A 72 4.37 -49.68 27.50
C SER A 72 3.67 -49.63 26.13
N VAL A 73 2.64 -50.45 25.91
CA VAL A 73 1.83 -50.40 24.68
C VAL A 73 1.10 -49.05 24.57
N MET A 74 0.48 -48.56 25.65
CA MET A 74 -0.15 -47.23 25.63
C MET A 74 0.86 -46.12 25.31
N GLN A 75 2.03 -46.13 25.94
CA GLN A 75 3.11 -45.15 25.69
C GLN A 75 3.66 -45.23 24.25
N ALA A 76 3.59 -46.39 23.59
CA ALA A 76 4.07 -46.61 22.23
C ALA A 76 3.04 -46.31 21.13
N THR A 77 1.73 -46.30 21.42
CA THR A 77 0.67 -46.07 20.42
C THR A 77 -0.29 -44.94 20.81
N VAL A 78 -1.01 -45.12 21.91
CA VAL A 78 -2.08 -44.19 22.36
C VAL A 78 -1.54 -42.80 22.70
N ILE A 79 -0.36 -42.71 23.35
CA ILE A 79 0.23 -41.41 23.71
C ILE A 79 0.68 -40.63 22.44
N PRO A 80 1.42 -41.21 21.48
CA PRO A 80 1.67 -40.59 20.19
C PRO A 80 0.42 -40.15 19.44
N ASP A 81 -0.63 -40.97 19.38
CA ASP A 81 -1.85 -40.62 18.66
C ASP A 81 -2.59 -39.43 19.29
N GLN A 82 -2.66 -39.38 20.62
CA GLN A 82 -3.21 -38.22 21.35
C GLN A 82 -2.36 -36.95 21.18
N ASN A 83 -1.03 -37.08 21.20
CA ASN A 83 -0.15 -35.93 20.98
C ASN A 83 -0.27 -35.42 19.54
N ARG A 84 -0.46 -36.30 18.55
CA ARG A 84 -0.66 -35.91 17.15
C ARG A 84 -1.95 -35.14 16.94
N GLN A 85 -3.03 -35.48 17.67
CA GLN A 85 -4.25 -34.68 17.65
C GLN A 85 -3.99 -33.26 18.17
N VAL A 86 -3.34 -33.13 19.34
CA VAL A 86 -3.00 -31.81 19.93
C VAL A 86 -2.13 -30.97 19.00
N GLU A 87 -1.15 -31.59 18.33
CA GLU A 87 -0.29 -30.91 17.34
C GLU A 87 -1.05 -30.55 16.06
N PHE A 88 -2.05 -31.35 15.65
CA PHE A 88 -2.88 -31.06 14.48
C PHE A 88 -3.90 -29.96 14.75
N ASP A 89 -4.45 -29.89 15.96
CA ASP A 89 -5.31 -28.80 16.40
C ASP A 89 -4.52 -27.49 16.41
N ALA A 90 -3.34 -27.47 17.05
CA ALA A 90 -2.45 -26.30 17.04
C ALA A 90 -1.99 -25.88 15.63
N TYR A 91 -1.75 -26.83 14.72
CA TYR A 91 -1.41 -26.53 13.33
C TYR A 91 -2.57 -25.92 12.53
N GLN A 92 -3.83 -26.22 12.90
CA GLN A 92 -5.00 -25.56 12.32
C GLN A 92 -5.21 -24.16 12.91
N ASP A 93 -4.98 -23.98 14.21
CA ASP A 93 -5.05 -22.67 14.87
C ASP A 93 -4.02 -21.71 14.24
N ALA A 94 -2.76 -22.15 14.12
CA ALA A 94 -1.71 -21.38 13.42
C ALA A 94 -2.07 -21.07 11.94
N ALA A 95 -2.82 -21.93 11.26
CA ALA A 95 -3.28 -21.67 9.89
C ALA A 95 -4.33 -20.55 9.83
N ALA A 96 -5.22 -20.47 10.83
CA ALA A 96 -6.20 -19.41 10.96
C ALA A 96 -5.51 -18.08 11.34
N ASP A 97 -4.62 -18.10 12.32
CA ASP A 97 -3.89 -16.91 12.76
C ASP A 97 -3.06 -16.30 11.61
N LEU A 98 -2.45 -17.11 10.74
CA LEU A 98 -1.72 -16.62 9.56
C LEU A 98 -2.64 -15.99 8.49
N VAL A 99 -3.90 -16.42 8.41
CA VAL A 99 -4.89 -15.73 7.56
C VAL A 99 -5.23 -14.36 8.16
N ASP A 100 -5.29 -14.23 9.49
CA ASP A 100 -5.48 -12.94 10.15
C ASP A 100 -4.26 -12.03 10.00
N VAL A 101 -3.03 -12.54 10.12
CA VAL A 101 -1.81 -11.77 9.78
C VAL A 101 -1.86 -11.26 8.35
N ARG A 102 -2.25 -12.09 7.38
CA ARG A 102 -2.43 -11.68 5.98
C ARG A 102 -3.51 -10.61 5.86
N ASN A 103 -4.61 -10.69 6.60
CA ASN A 103 -5.67 -9.68 6.58
C ASN A 103 -5.22 -8.34 7.20
N ASP A 104 -4.36 -8.39 8.22
CA ASP A 104 -3.75 -7.20 8.82
C ASP A 104 -2.71 -6.57 7.89
N VAL A 105 -1.95 -7.37 7.13
CA VAL A 105 -1.05 -6.89 6.05
C VAL A 105 -1.84 -6.15 4.97
N LEU A 106 -2.97 -6.73 4.52
CA LEU A 106 -3.87 -6.04 3.58
C LEU A 106 -4.45 -4.74 4.13
N ALA A 107 -4.76 -4.70 5.43
CA ALA A 107 -5.27 -3.50 6.07
C ALA A 107 -4.22 -2.40 6.15
N ALA A 108 -3.01 -2.70 6.62
CA ALA A 108 -1.89 -1.76 6.73
C ALA A 108 -1.43 -1.19 5.39
N ALA A 109 -1.53 -1.96 4.29
CA ALA A 109 -1.20 -1.44 2.97
C ALA A 109 -2.22 -0.44 2.42
N GLY A 110 -3.49 -0.53 2.83
CA GLY A 110 -4.58 0.34 2.35
C GLY A 110 -5.04 1.41 3.33
N GLN A 111 -4.57 1.36 4.58
CA GLN A 111 -4.93 2.23 5.69
C GLN A 111 -3.71 2.45 6.56
N ASP A 112 -3.47 3.67 7.02
CA ASP A 112 -2.37 3.91 7.94
C ASP A 112 -2.75 3.37 9.34
N THR A 113 -2.29 2.15 9.64
CA THR A 113 -2.72 1.41 10.82
C THR A 113 -1.69 0.38 11.28
N THR A 114 -1.29 0.50 12.54
CA THR A 114 -0.53 -0.54 13.26
C THR A 114 -1.49 -1.57 13.86
N ARG A 115 -1.25 -2.86 13.62
CA ARG A 115 -2.03 -3.98 14.17
C ARG A 115 -1.16 -5.02 14.85
N GLY A 116 -1.77 -5.79 15.75
CA GLY A 116 -1.09 -6.82 16.52
C GLY A 116 -1.83 -8.15 16.45
N THR A 117 -1.19 -9.18 15.90
CA THR A 117 -1.74 -10.53 15.75
C THR A 117 -0.92 -11.51 16.61
N THR A 118 -1.57 -12.43 17.32
CA THR A 118 -0.87 -13.53 18.02
C THR A 118 -1.03 -14.81 17.21
N VAL A 119 0.08 -15.40 16.77
CA VAL A 119 0.11 -16.70 16.08
C VAL A 119 0.48 -17.79 17.09
N HIS A 120 -0.40 -18.78 17.27
CA HIS A 120 -0.20 -19.91 18.18
C HIS A 120 0.77 -20.93 17.58
N THR A 121 2.06 -20.60 17.59
CA THR A 121 3.11 -21.39 16.94
C THR A 121 3.41 -22.74 17.61
N GLY A 122 3.07 -22.97 18.88
CA GLY A 122 3.45 -24.17 19.65
C GLY A 122 2.34 -25.18 19.91
N ALA A 123 2.60 -26.19 20.75
CA ALA A 123 1.61 -27.20 21.14
C ALA A 123 1.72 -27.56 22.64
N SER A 124 0.59 -27.48 23.35
CA SER A 124 0.51 -27.73 24.80
C SER A 124 -0.01 -29.12 25.14
N TYR A 125 0.88 -30.08 25.37
CA TYR A 125 0.49 -31.45 25.72
C TYR A 125 -0.20 -31.53 27.11
N PRO A 126 -1.28 -32.31 27.26
CA PRO A 126 -1.98 -32.45 28.53
C PRO A 126 -1.11 -33.14 29.59
N ASN A 127 -1.21 -32.71 30.84
CA ASN A 127 -0.49 -33.32 31.97
C ASN A 127 -0.87 -34.79 32.16
N ARG A 128 0.12 -35.67 32.31
CA ARG A 128 -0.06 -37.12 32.48
C ARG A 128 0.59 -37.61 33.78
N LEU A 129 -0.12 -38.44 34.54
CA LEU A 129 0.31 -38.92 35.87
C LEU A 129 1.40 -40.01 35.84
N VAL A 130 1.38 -40.87 34.82
CA VAL A 130 2.27 -42.07 34.71
C VAL A 130 2.89 -42.23 33.32
N PHE A 131 2.75 -41.23 32.46
CA PHE A 131 3.24 -41.21 31.08
C PHE A 131 4.09 -39.97 30.85
N VAL A 132 4.97 -40.02 29.86
CA VAL A 132 5.88 -38.91 29.51
C VAL A 132 5.43 -38.28 28.20
N ASN A 133 5.35 -36.94 28.18
CA ASN A 133 5.19 -36.12 26.98
C ASN A 133 6.58 -35.74 26.41
N PRO A 134 6.69 -35.45 25.11
CA PRO A 134 7.87 -34.80 24.56
C PRO A 134 8.01 -33.36 25.12
N GLY A 135 9.15 -32.72 24.85
CA GLY A 135 9.33 -31.29 25.14
C GLY A 135 8.47 -30.41 24.21
N PRO A 136 8.40 -29.09 24.45
CA PRO A 136 7.74 -28.16 23.53
C PRO A 136 8.32 -28.30 22.11
N PRO A 137 7.50 -28.26 21.05
CA PRO A 137 7.99 -28.35 19.69
C PRO A 137 8.78 -27.08 19.32
N PRO A 138 9.98 -27.19 18.71
CA PRO A 138 10.80 -26.04 18.31
C PRO A 138 10.32 -25.45 16.98
N ASN A 139 9.03 -25.08 16.92
CA ASN A 139 8.41 -24.44 15.76
C ASN A 139 8.93 -23.01 15.61
N ARG A 140 9.03 -22.54 14.36
CA ARG A 140 9.60 -21.23 14.03
C ARG A 140 8.69 -20.44 13.09
N LEU A 141 8.65 -19.13 13.28
CA LEU A 141 7.91 -18.19 12.45
C LEU A 141 8.82 -17.01 12.12
N ALA A 142 9.16 -16.80 10.85
CA ALA A 142 10.14 -15.78 10.50
C ALA A 142 10.00 -15.20 9.09
N ALA A 143 10.54 -14.00 8.90
CA ALA A 143 10.79 -13.42 7.59
C ALA A 143 11.79 -14.27 6.78
N THR A 144 11.51 -14.43 5.49
CA THR A 144 12.37 -15.09 4.51
C THR A 144 13.50 -14.16 4.02
N GLY A 145 14.34 -14.68 3.12
CA GLY A 145 15.23 -13.83 2.33
C GLY A 145 14.45 -12.92 1.37
N GLU A 146 15.08 -11.84 0.93
CA GLU A 146 14.49 -10.93 -0.05
C GLU A 146 14.29 -11.63 -1.40
N ARG A 147 13.13 -11.38 -2.01
CA ARG A 147 12.79 -11.74 -3.38
C ARG A 147 12.24 -10.53 -4.13
N THR A 148 12.19 -10.63 -5.45
CA THR A 148 11.90 -9.48 -6.32
C THR A 148 10.54 -9.57 -7.01
N ILE A 149 9.92 -8.41 -7.23
CA ILE A 149 8.72 -8.23 -8.03
C ILE A 149 8.85 -6.94 -8.87
N ALA A 150 8.42 -6.99 -10.13
CA ALA A 150 8.49 -5.87 -11.07
C ALA A 150 7.23 -5.85 -11.96
N ILE A 151 6.87 -4.66 -12.43
CA ILE A 151 5.80 -4.47 -13.42
C ILE A 151 6.40 -3.77 -14.66
N GLU A 152 6.19 -4.36 -15.82
CA GLU A 152 6.79 -3.97 -17.10
C GLU A 152 5.72 -3.50 -18.10
N ASN A 153 6.12 -2.61 -19.01
CA ASN A 153 5.30 -2.06 -20.09
C ASN A 153 4.05 -1.28 -19.62
N ILE A 154 4.19 -0.49 -18.56
CA ILE A 154 3.17 0.46 -18.11
C ILE A 154 3.61 1.92 -18.31
N GLU A 155 2.63 2.78 -18.57
CA GLU A 155 2.70 4.23 -18.35
C GLU A 155 1.44 4.71 -17.63
N ALA A 156 1.48 5.89 -17.00
CA ALA A 156 0.28 6.46 -16.40
C ALA A 156 -0.66 7.00 -17.49
N VAL A 157 -1.96 6.99 -17.22
CA VAL A 157 -2.96 7.55 -18.15
C VAL A 157 -2.86 9.08 -18.19
N ASP A 158 -3.26 9.67 -19.32
CA ASP A 158 -3.10 11.09 -19.65
C ASP A 158 -3.81 12.04 -18.66
N SER A 159 -4.78 11.53 -17.89
CA SER A 159 -5.48 12.28 -16.82
C SER A 159 -4.72 12.34 -15.49
N GLU A 160 -3.63 11.59 -15.33
CA GLU A 160 -2.72 11.71 -14.18
C GLU A 160 -1.82 12.95 -14.31
N PRO A 161 -1.37 13.58 -13.21
CA PRO A 161 -0.45 14.71 -13.28
C PRO A 161 0.82 14.38 -14.07
N ALA A 162 1.36 15.34 -14.83
CA ALA A 162 2.55 15.14 -15.68
C ALA A 162 3.75 14.53 -14.93
N ASN A 163 3.97 14.94 -13.68
CA ASN A 163 5.02 14.37 -12.83
C ASN A 163 4.72 12.92 -12.38
N THR A 164 3.45 12.53 -12.22
CA THR A 164 3.05 11.12 -12.06
C THR A 164 3.35 10.34 -13.35
N GLN A 165 2.98 10.87 -14.52
CA GLN A 165 3.26 10.22 -15.82
C GLN A 165 4.76 9.97 -16.01
N ALA A 166 5.58 11.01 -15.80
CA ALA A 166 7.03 10.94 -15.84
C ALA A 166 7.58 9.92 -14.82
N PHE A 167 7.09 9.94 -13.57
CA PHE A 167 7.54 9.02 -12.53
C PHE A 167 7.20 7.55 -12.85
N ILE A 168 5.96 7.24 -13.25
CA ILE A 168 5.57 5.87 -13.61
C ILE A 168 6.43 5.34 -14.76
N GLY A 169 6.57 6.12 -15.84
CA GLY A 169 7.31 5.69 -17.03
C GLY A 169 8.82 5.50 -16.81
N SER A 170 9.43 6.24 -15.89
CA SER A 170 10.89 6.23 -15.67
C SER A 170 11.37 5.50 -14.42
N ASN A 171 10.54 5.38 -13.37
CA ASN A 171 10.93 4.83 -12.06
C ASN A 171 10.04 3.67 -11.58
N VAL A 172 8.91 3.38 -12.24
CA VAL A 172 8.05 2.23 -11.88
C VAL A 172 8.08 1.16 -12.97
N SER A 173 7.90 1.55 -14.24
CA SER A 173 7.91 0.64 -15.38
C SER A 173 9.29 -0.04 -15.53
N GLY A 174 9.32 -1.37 -15.41
CA GLY A 174 10.54 -2.18 -15.42
C GLY A 174 11.36 -2.13 -14.13
N SER A 175 10.97 -1.33 -13.14
CA SER A 175 11.69 -1.23 -11.87
C SER A 175 11.32 -2.38 -10.92
N THR A 176 12.30 -2.77 -10.11
CA THR A 176 12.21 -3.94 -9.23
C THR A 176 12.03 -3.52 -7.77
N TYR A 177 10.98 -4.03 -7.15
CA TYR A 177 10.72 -3.92 -5.71
C TYR A 177 11.20 -5.18 -4.99
N THR A 178 11.79 -4.99 -3.82
CA THR A 178 12.15 -6.08 -2.90
C THR A 178 11.00 -6.37 -1.94
N THR A 179 10.73 -7.64 -1.69
CA THR A 179 9.80 -8.10 -0.65
C THR A 179 10.36 -9.33 0.04
N ARG A 180 10.00 -9.49 1.31
CA ARG A 180 10.13 -10.72 2.08
C ARG A 180 8.76 -11.41 2.14
N ASP A 181 8.75 -12.63 2.65
CA ASP A 181 7.55 -13.36 3.03
C ASP A 181 7.67 -13.77 4.50
N LEU A 182 6.55 -14.00 5.19
CA LEU A 182 6.51 -14.60 6.51
C LEU A 182 6.30 -16.11 6.38
N GLN A 183 7.25 -16.91 6.83
CA GLN A 183 7.21 -18.37 6.78
C GLN A 183 7.06 -18.99 8.17
N PHE A 184 6.06 -19.84 8.33
CA PHE A 184 5.91 -20.76 9.46
C PHE A 184 6.55 -22.11 9.10
N GLU A 185 7.55 -22.49 9.88
CA GLU A 185 8.28 -23.75 9.79
C GLU A 185 7.87 -24.66 10.97
N PRO A 186 6.86 -25.54 10.81
CA PRO A 186 6.47 -26.45 11.86
C PRO A 186 7.47 -27.60 12.02
N ASN A 187 7.80 -27.91 13.27
CA ASN A 187 8.69 -28.98 13.70
C ASN A 187 8.07 -29.67 14.94
N TYR A 188 6.82 -30.12 14.79
CA TYR A 188 6.09 -30.81 15.84
C TYR A 188 6.69 -32.20 16.15
N ASN A 189 6.46 -32.71 17.37
CA ASN A 189 7.15 -33.92 17.84
C ASN A 189 6.63 -35.24 17.24
N VAL A 190 5.36 -35.32 16.82
CA VAL A 190 4.77 -36.55 16.24
C VAL A 190 3.91 -36.32 14.99
N LEU A 191 3.59 -35.08 14.65
CA LEU A 191 2.95 -34.64 13.43
C LEU A 191 4.00 -34.13 12.43
N ASN A 192 4.08 -34.74 11.25
CA ASN A 192 4.79 -34.16 10.12
C ASN A 192 3.86 -33.18 9.40
N ALA A 193 3.97 -31.90 9.73
CA ALA A 193 3.18 -30.81 9.17
C ALA A 193 3.95 -30.06 8.07
N GLN A 194 3.24 -29.39 7.17
CA GLN A 194 3.86 -28.65 6.07
C GLN A 194 4.10 -27.18 6.42
N PRO A 195 5.12 -26.52 5.83
CA PRO A 195 5.29 -25.08 5.97
C PRO A 195 4.08 -24.30 5.47
N MET A 196 3.85 -23.14 6.07
CA MET A 196 2.87 -22.15 5.62
C MET A 196 3.58 -20.82 5.37
N VAL A 197 3.12 -20.06 4.38
CA VAL A 197 3.73 -18.79 3.96
C VAL A 197 2.64 -17.73 3.80
N VAL A 198 2.91 -16.54 4.32
CA VAL A 198 2.16 -15.31 4.08
C VAL A 198 3.08 -14.36 3.30
N THR A 199 2.62 -13.92 2.14
CA THR A 199 3.25 -12.89 1.32
C THR A 199 2.38 -11.63 1.36
N GLY A 200 2.81 -10.51 0.77
CA GLY A 200 1.93 -9.35 0.58
C GLY A 200 0.67 -9.64 -0.25
N GLN A 201 0.71 -10.69 -1.09
CA GLN A 201 -0.34 -11.01 -2.08
C GLN A 201 -1.17 -12.24 -1.72
N GLU A 202 -0.61 -13.21 -1.01
CA GLU A 202 -1.15 -14.57 -0.87
C GLU A 202 -0.86 -15.13 0.52
N ALA A 203 -1.72 -16.01 1.04
CA ALA A 203 -1.40 -16.91 2.14
C ALA A 203 -1.67 -18.34 1.72
N TYR A 204 -0.69 -19.24 1.86
CA TYR A 204 -0.80 -20.61 1.38
C TYR A 204 -0.01 -21.60 2.24
N ARG A 205 -0.34 -22.88 2.10
CA ARG A 205 0.42 -24.02 2.63
C ARG A 205 1.25 -24.63 1.51
N VAL A 206 2.53 -24.86 1.76
CA VAL A 206 3.42 -25.58 0.82
C VAL A 206 3.01 -27.05 0.81
N THR A 207 2.84 -27.66 -0.37
CA THR A 207 2.56 -29.11 -0.46
C THR A 207 3.31 -29.72 -1.64
N ASP A 208 3.50 -31.05 -1.64
CA ASP A 208 4.13 -31.80 -2.74
C ASP A 208 3.37 -31.70 -4.10
N GLY A 209 2.21 -31.02 -4.12
CA GLY A 209 1.43 -30.71 -5.33
C GLY A 209 1.26 -29.21 -5.54
N GLY A 210 2.24 -28.40 -5.15
CA GLY A 210 2.23 -26.93 -5.21
C GLY A 210 1.51 -26.24 -4.04
N PRO A 211 1.40 -24.90 -4.10
CA PRO A 211 0.78 -24.11 -3.04
C PRO A 211 -0.73 -24.40 -2.94
N LEU A 212 -1.19 -24.64 -1.71
CA LEU A 212 -2.60 -24.75 -1.39
C LEU A 212 -3.05 -23.45 -0.69
N PRO A 213 -3.87 -22.60 -1.32
CA PRO A 213 -4.30 -21.34 -0.73
C PRO A 213 -5.03 -21.51 0.60
N LEU A 214 -4.61 -20.72 1.60
CA LEU A 214 -5.32 -20.49 2.87
C LEU A 214 -6.26 -19.29 2.73
N ALA A 215 -5.84 -18.28 1.95
CA ALA A 215 -6.64 -17.14 1.53
C ALA A 215 -6.44 -16.88 0.03
N SER A 216 -7.38 -16.19 -0.62
CA SER A 216 -7.26 -15.80 -2.02
C SER A 216 -6.09 -14.84 -2.27
N GLN A 217 -5.51 -14.89 -3.47
CA GLN A 217 -4.54 -13.89 -3.90
C GLN A 217 -5.19 -12.49 -4.03
N THR A 218 -4.38 -11.43 -3.94
CA THR A 218 -4.81 -10.03 -4.11
C THR A 218 -3.99 -9.22 -5.11
N LEU A 219 -2.98 -9.79 -5.75
CA LEU A 219 -2.16 -9.13 -6.78
C LEU A 219 -3.01 -8.54 -7.89
N VAL A 220 -3.96 -9.32 -8.41
CA VAL A 220 -4.93 -8.91 -9.42
C VAL A 220 -6.33 -9.02 -8.85
N GLY A 221 -7.13 -7.97 -9.00
CA GLY A 221 -8.48 -7.89 -8.46
C GLY A 221 -9.42 -7.09 -9.36
N GLY A 222 -10.68 -7.01 -8.92
CA GLY A 222 -11.78 -6.45 -9.70
C GLY A 222 -12.73 -7.50 -10.26
N GLU A 223 -13.49 -7.11 -11.28
CA GLU A 223 -14.41 -8.02 -11.99
C GLU A 223 -13.67 -8.72 -13.14
N ASP A 224 -12.90 -7.96 -13.92
CA ASP A 224 -12.15 -8.43 -15.09
C ASP A 224 -10.64 -8.59 -14.84
N GLY A 225 -10.13 -8.07 -13.72
CA GLY A 225 -8.70 -8.01 -13.40
C GLY A 225 -8.11 -6.61 -13.59
N GLU A 226 -8.95 -5.58 -13.50
CA GLU A 226 -8.61 -4.17 -13.74
C GLU A 226 -7.88 -3.48 -12.57
N ARG A 227 -7.71 -4.14 -11.42
CA ARG A 227 -6.93 -3.61 -10.27
C ARG A 227 -5.66 -4.43 -10.06
N ILE A 228 -4.53 -3.73 -9.91
CA ILE A 228 -3.22 -4.33 -9.62
C ILE A 228 -2.76 -3.80 -8.26
N HIS A 229 -2.58 -4.69 -7.28
CA HIS A 229 -2.11 -4.36 -5.94
C HIS A 229 -0.77 -5.04 -5.68
N LEU A 230 0.32 -4.27 -5.75
CA LEU A 230 1.68 -4.73 -5.50
C LEU A 230 2.07 -4.34 -4.08
N MET A 231 1.90 -5.27 -3.15
CA MET A 231 2.25 -5.11 -1.74
C MET A 231 3.60 -5.74 -1.45
N THR A 232 4.54 -4.93 -0.97
CA THR A 232 5.81 -5.40 -0.43
C THR A 232 5.70 -5.57 1.08
N VAL A 233 6.27 -6.66 1.59
CA VAL A 233 6.43 -6.94 3.01
C VAL A 233 7.92 -6.87 3.33
N ASP A 234 8.28 -6.25 4.45
CA ASP A 234 9.67 -6.15 4.92
C ASP A 234 9.75 -6.33 6.44
N GLY A 235 10.95 -6.29 7.00
CA GLY A 235 11.23 -6.50 8.42
C GLY A 235 12.00 -7.80 8.70
N ASP A 236 12.52 -7.92 9.92
CA ASP A 236 13.46 -8.96 10.35
C ASP A 236 12.86 -10.01 11.30
N LEU A 237 11.53 -10.10 11.36
CA LEU A 237 10.77 -10.97 12.26
C LEU A 237 11.38 -12.38 12.35
N SER A 238 11.70 -12.82 13.56
CA SER A 238 12.07 -14.21 13.85
C SER A 238 11.60 -14.59 15.25
N ALA A 239 10.43 -15.22 15.31
CA ALA A 239 9.75 -15.65 16.53
C ALA A 239 9.60 -17.18 16.60
N GLY A 240 9.18 -17.66 17.77
CA GLY A 240 8.90 -19.07 18.03
C GLY A 240 8.63 -19.32 19.51
N GLY A 241 8.18 -20.52 19.84
CA GLY A 241 7.74 -20.89 21.19
C GLY A 241 6.30 -21.37 21.18
N GLN A 242 5.52 -20.97 22.19
CA GLN A 242 4.09 -21.27 22.26
C GLN A 242 3.28 -20.31 21.39
N ASP A 243 3.58 -19.02 21.51
CA ASP A 243 2.87 -17.92 20.87
C ASP A 243 3.90 -16.95 20.27
N ALA A 244 3.62 -16.41 19.09
CA ALA A 244 4.41 -15.39 18.43
C ALA A 244 3.54 -14.16 18.21
N VAL A 245 3.84 -13.05 18.90
CA VAL A 245 3.11 -11.79 18.73
C VAL A 245 3.80 -10.96 17.64
N ILE A 246 3.06 -10.69 16.59
CA ILE A 246 3.50 -9.96 15.41
C ILE A 246 2.87 -8.58 15.43
N THR A 247 3.66 -7.57 15.12
CA THR A 247 3.16 -6.24 14.77
C THR A 247 3.28 -6.05 13.27
N THR A 248 2.16 -5.66 12.67
CA THR A 248 2.00 -5.33 11.25
C THR A 248 1.77 -3.83 11.14
N GLU A 249 2.57 -3.14 10.34
CA GLU A 249 2.59 -1.67 10.32
C GLU A 249 2.77 -1.13 8.90
N SER A 250 2.05 -0.04 8.59
CA SER A 250 2.21 0.74 7.37
C SER A 250 3.59 1.38 7.33
N VAL A 251 4.33 1.19 6.22
CA VAL A 251 5.55 1.96 5.90
C VAL A 251 5.28 2.85 4.68
N SER A 252 4.42 2.40 3.76
CA SER A 252 3.94 3.18 2.63
C SER A 252 2.52 2.76 2.27
N THR A 253 1.56 3.66 2.50
CA THR A 253 0.11 3.37 2.52
C THR A 253 -0.59 3.83 1.24
N SER A 254 -1.17 2.89 0.50
CA SER A 254 -1.86 3.16 -0.76
C SER A 254 -3.33 3.54 -0.57
N THR A 255 -3.53 4.78 -0.14
CA THR A 255 -4.84 5.43 -0.03
C THR A 255 -5.46 5.77 -1.39
N ARG A 256 -4.63 5.91 -2.44
CA ARG A 256 -5.03 6.21 -3.83
C ARG A 256 -4.48 5.16 -4.81
N SER A 257 -5.10 5.04 -5.98
CA SER A 257 -4.54 4.31 -7.11
C SER A 257 -4.11 5.28 -8.21
N VAL A 258 -3.12 4.87 -8.99
CA VAL A 258 -2.71 5.54 -10.23
C VAL A 258 -3.33 4.79 -11.40
N GLY A 259 -3.98 5.52 -12.31
CA GLY A 259 -4.43 4.95 -13.57
C GLY A 259 -3.24 4.65 -14.48
N VAL A 260 -3.08 3.40 -14.92
CA VAL A 260 -2.01 2.99 -15.84
C VAL A 260 -2.55 2.25 -17.06
N ARG A 261 -1.84 2.32 -18.18
CA ARG A 261 -2.13 1.58 -19.43
C ARG A 261 -0.83 1.12 -20.08
N SER A 262 -0.95 0.31 -21.14
CA SER A 262 0.17 0.04 -22.04
C SER A 262 0.52 1.31 -22.84
N PRO A 263 1.81 1.61 -23.07
CA PRO A 263 2.23 2.73 -23.90
C PRO A 263 1.98 2.51 -25.41
N ASP A 264 2.03 1.26 -25.87
CA ASP A 264 2.04 0.91 -27.30
C ASP A 264 0.94 -0.09 -27.71
N GLY A 265 0.14 -0.56 -26.74
CA GLY A 265 -0.85 -1.61 -26.94
C GLY A 265 -0.29 -3.03 -26.74
N SER A 266 1.01 -3.20 -26.48
CA SER A 266 1.63 -4.48 -26.13
C SER A 266 1.30 -4.87 -24.69
N ASP A 267 1.29 -6.17 -24.39
CA ASP A 267 0.89 -6.68 -23.08
C ASP A 267 1.74 -6.17 -21.91
N ILE A 268 1.09 -5.97 -20.77
CA ILE A 268 1.72 -5.60 -19.50
C ILE A 268 2.22 -6.89 -18.83
N THR A 269 3.43 -6.89 -18.29
CA THR A 269 3.99 -8.08 -17.62
C THR A 269 4.30 -7.80 -16.16
N ILE A 270 3.76 -8.59 -15.23
CA ILE A 270 4.23 -8.61 -13.83
C ILE A 270 5.19 -9.79 -13.68
N ARG A 271 6.47 -9.51 -13.41
CA ARG A 271 7.48 -10.54 -13.11
C ARG A 271 7.68 -10.65 -11.61
N MET A 272 7.79 -11.87 -11.10
CA MET A 272 8.12 -12.10 -9.70
C MET A 272 8.96 -13.36 -9.52
N ALA A 273 9.88 -13.31 -8.56
CA ALA A 273 10.42 -14.52 -7.96
C ALA A 273 9.34 -15.20 -7.11
N THR A 274 9.22 -16.52 -7.23
CA THR A 274 8.22 -17.26 -6.45
C THR A 274 8.52 -17.17 -4.95
N PRO A 275 7.48 -17.20 -4.11
CA PRO A 275 7.67 -17.23 -2.66
C PRO A 275 8.28 -18.57 -2.20
N THR A 276 8.88 -18.56 -1.01
CA THR A 276 9.78 -19.64 -0.56
C THR A 276 9.08 -21.01 -0.53
N GLY A 277 9.76 -22.03 -1.07
CA GLY A 277 9.27 -23.42 -1.09
C GLY A 277 8.24 -23.73 -2.19
N VAL A 278 8.07 -22.84 -3.17
CA VAL A 278 7.18 -23.05 -4.34
C VAL A 278 7.98 -22.89 -5.63
N THR A 279 7.95 -23.88 -6.51
CA THR A 279 8.55 -23.77 -7.86
C THR A 279 7.69 -22.93 -8.82
N ALA A 280 8.29 -22.41 -9.88
CA ALA A 280 7.55 -21.62 -10.88
C ALA A 280 6.43 -22.43 -11.55
N ASP A 281 6.69 -23.70 -11.89
CA ASP A 281 5.68 -24.61 -12.46
C ASP A 281 4.50 -24.85 -11.50
N GLU A 282 4.77 -25.03 -10.20
CA GLU A 282 3.73 -25.21 -9.19
C GLU A 282 2.89 -23.95 -8.98
N TRP A 283 3.51 -22.77 -8.99
CA TRP A 283 2.78 -21.51 -8.88
C TRP A 283 1.88 -21.28 -10.10
N VAL A 284 2.39 -21.52 -11.31
CA VAL A 284 1.62 -21.42 -12.57
C VAL A 284 0.44 -22.39 -12.59
N ALA A 285 0.66 -23.66 -12.20
CA ALA A 285 -0.38 -24.68 -12.17
C ALA A 285 -1.45 -24.47 -11.06
N ARG A 286 -1.23 -23.53 -10.14
CA ARG A 286 -2.15 -23.22 -9.03
C ARG A 286 -2.67 -21.79 -9.10
N THR A 287 -1.87 -20.81 -8.72
CA THR A 287 -2.24 -19.40 -8.71
C THR A 287 -2.39 -18.86 -10.13
N GLY A 288 -1.45 -19.19 -11.03
CA GLY A 288 -1.51 -18.74 -12.43
C GLY A 288 -2.79 -19.17 -13.15
N THR A 289 -3.14 -20.45 -13.05
CA THR A 289 -4.37 -21.01 -13.62
C THR A 289 -5.63 -20.39 -12.97
N ALA A 290 -5.63 -20.21 -11.65
CA ALA A 290 -6.76 -19.58 -10.94
C ALA A 290 -6.95 -18.09 -11.31
N LEU A 291 -5.88 -17.40 -11.72
CA LEU A 291 -5.93 -16.04 -12.24
C LEU A 291 -6.52 -16.01 -13.66
N THR A 292 -5.99 -16.82 -14.59
CA THR A 292 -6.46 -16.89 -15.99
C THR A 292 -7.90 -17.38 -16.11
N ASP A 293 -8.33 -18.31 -15.25
CA ASP A 293 -9.71 -18.81 -15.23
C ASP A 293 -10.72 -17.79 -14.68
N ARG A 294 -10.25 -16.80 -13.90
CA ARG A 294 -11.12 -15.85 -13.18
C ARG A 294 -11.18 -14.47 -13.83
N TYR A 295 -10.08 -13.98 -14.42
CA TYR A 295 -9.93 -12.59 -14.84
C TYR A 295 -9.68 -12.51 -16.34
N SER A 296 -10.64 -11.93 -17.07
CA SER A 296 -10.62 -11.82 -18.54
C SER A 296 -9.41 -11.01 -19.08
N ARG A 297 -8.82 -10.15 -18.24
CA ARG A 297 -7.62 -9.37 -18.56
C ARG A 297 -6.30 -10.10 -18.31
N VAL A 298 -6.30 -11.25 -17.63
CA VAL A 298 -5.10 -12.07 -17.44
C VAL A 298 -4.98 -13.05 -18.61
N LEU A 299 -3.99 -12.83 -19.48
CA LEU A 299 -3.80 -13.62 -20.70
C LEU A 299 -3.03 -14.92 -20.45
N SER A 300 -1.99 -14.87 -19.62
CA SER A 300 -1.17 -16.04 -19.29
C SER A 300 -0.47 -15.89 -17.94
N ALA A 301 -0.04 -17.03 -17.41
CA ALA A 301 0.92 -17.12 -16.31
C ALA A 301 1.97 -18.16 -16.71
N ASP A 302 3.23 -17.76 -16.78
CA ASP A 302 4.30 -18.54 -17.40
C ASP A 302 5.51 -18.70 -16.47
N ASN A 303 6.13 -19.88 -16.49
CA ASN A 303 7.44 -20.11 -15.90
C ASN A 303 8.50 -19.43 -16.78
N VAL A 304 9.24 -18.48 -16.19
CA VAL A 304 10.31 -17.71 -16.87
C VAL A 304 11.66 -17.87 -16.17
N THR A 305 11.82 -18.92 -15.35
CA THR A 305 13.09 -19.30 -14.73
C THR A 305 14.13 -19.59 -15.82
N ALA A 306 15.25 -18.86 -15.79
CA ALA A 306 16.32 -19.04 -16.76
C ALA A 306 17.03 -20.39 -16.55
N ALA A 307 17.45 -21.03 -17.65
CA ALA A 307 18.10 -22.34 -17.58
C ALA A 307 19.42 -22.28 -16.79
N GLY A 308 19.43 -22.88 -15.59
CA GLY A 308 20.56 -22.86 -14.67
C GLY A 308 20.57 -21.70 -13.67
N ASP A 309 19.46 -20.98 -13.52
CA ASP A 309 19.20 -20.10 -12.38
C ASP A 309 18.52 -20.88 -11.25
N ASP A 310 19.00 -20.71 -10.02
CA ASP A 310 18.40 -21.31 -8.82
C ASP A 310 17.20 -20.48 -8.30
N THR A 311 16.95 -19.29 -8.87
CA THR A 311 15.85 -18.40 -8.49
C THR A 311 14.65 -18.61 -9.43
N GLU A 312 13.69 -19.41 -8.95
CA GLU A 312 12.40 -19.65 -9.57
C GLU A 312 11.64 -18.34 -9.84
N ARG A 313 11.19 -18.11 -11.09
CA ARG A 313 10.47 -16.90 -11.51
C ARG A 313 9.27 -17.20 -12.40
N VAL A 314 8.22 -16.41 -12.21
CA VAL A 314 7.01 -16.42 -13.03
C VAL A 314 6.75 -15.05 -13.64
N ALA A 315 6.09 -15.05 -14.79
CA ALA A 315 5.55 -13.86 -15.44
C ALA A 315 4.03 -13.99 -15.55
N LEU A 316 3.30 -12.95 -15.14
CA LEU A 316 1.86 -12.82 -15.33
C LEU A 316 1.62 -11.79 -16.44
N THR A 317 1.01 -12.21 -17.54
CA THR A 317 0.73 -11.37 -18.71
C THR A 317 -0.68 -10.81 -18.62
N LEU A 318 -0.80 -9.49 -18.65
CA LEU A 318 -2.07 -8.76 -18.63
C LEU A 318 -2.32 -8.09 -20.00
N ASN A 319 -3.56 -8.11 -20.46
CA ASN A 319 -3.95 -7.59 -21.77
C ASN A 319 -3.60 -6.11 -21.91
N GLY A 320 -2.72 -5.80 -22.86
CA GLY A 320 -2.20 -4.45 -23.10
C GLY A 320 -3.03 -3.59 -24.05
N SER A 321 -4.16 -4.09 -24.57
CA SER A 321 -4.95 -3.39 -25.60
C SER A 321 -5.22 -1.92 -25.25
N ALA A 322 -5.07 -1.02 -26.24
CA ALA A 322 -5.00 0.43 -26.01
C ALA A 322 -6.28 1.08 -25.40
N ASP A 323 -7.41 0.36 -25.41
CA ASP A 323 -8.66 0.75 -24.74
C ASP A 323 -8.74 0.33 -23.25
N LEU A 324 -7.74 -0.42 -22.76
CA LEU A 324 -7.71 -0.97 -21.40
C LEU A 324 -6.81 -0.15 -20.47
N THR A 325 -7.40 0.30 -19.38
CA THR A 325 -6.69 0.88 -18.23
C THR A 325 -6.76 -0.04 -17.03
N TYR A 326 -5.78 0.09 -16.13
CA TYR A 326 -5.66 -0.61 -14.85
C TYR A 326 -5.50 0.40 -13.72
N GLN A 327 -5.92 0.02 -12.53
CA GLN A 327 -5.72 0.80 -11.30
C GLN A 327 -4.56 0.20 -10.52
N LEU A 328 -3.40 0.84 -10.56
CA LEU A 328 -2.19 0.42 -9.87
C LEU A 328 -2.18 0.96 -8.43
N ARG A 329 -1.84 0.08 -7.48
CA ARG A 329 -1.49 0.43 -6.10
C ARG A 329 -0.19 -0.26 -5.72
N LEU A 330 0.76 0.51 -5.20
CA LEU A 330 2.02 0.00 -4.65
C LEU A 330 2.01 0.28 -3.15
N SER A 331 2.53 -0.61 -2.32
CA SER A 331 2.54 -0.43 -0.86
C SER A 331 3.71 -1.14 -0.20
N ARG A 332 4.08 -0.69 1.00
CA ARG A 332 5.10 -1.33 1.85
C ARG A 332 4.57 -1.47 3.28
N VAL A 333 4.72 -2.68 3.83
CA VAL A 333 4.27 -3.06 5.17
C VAL A 333 5.44 -3.70 5.92
N GLU A 334 5.69 -3.29 7.16
CA GLU A 334 6.65 -3.97 8.05
C GLU A 334 5.94 -5.08 8.84
N LEU A 335 6.58 -6.25 8.91
CA LEU A 335 6.27 -7.32 9.87
C LEU A 335 7.44 -7.45 10.85
N ARG A 336 7.18 -7.15 12.12
CA ARG A 336 8.18 -7.22 13.20
C ARG A 336 7.60 -7.87 14.45
N SER A 337 8.45 -8.18 15.43
CA SER A 337 7.98 -8.59 16.75
C SER A 337 7.46 -7.36 17.50
N THR A 338 6.45 -7.53 18.35
CA THR A 338 5.88 -6.40 19.13
C THR A 338 6.89 -5.77 20.09
N ASP A 339 7.88 -6.55 20.56
CA ASP A 339 8.94 -6.08 21.46
C ASP A 339 10.14 -5.41 20.73
N THR A 340 10.15 -5.39 19.39
CA THR A 340 11.21 -4.77 18.57
C THR A 340 10.73 -3.44 17.97
N SER A 341 11.59 -2.42 17.98
CA SER A 341 11.38 -1.19 17.21
C SER A 341 11.41 -1.46 15.71
N SER A 342 10.80 -0.57 14.93
CA SER A 342 10.91 -0.61 13.47
C SER A 342 12.38 -0.57 13.01
N THR A 343 12.69 -1.35 11.99
CA THR A 343 14.01 -1.40 11.32
C THR A 343 13.93 -0.95 9.87
N VAL A 344 12.72 -0.90 9.32
CA VAL A 344 12.43 -0.46 7.95
C VAL A 344 12.32 1.07 7.96
N PRO A 345 13.15 1.81 7.21
CA PRO A 345 13.01 3.26 7.13
C PRO A 345 11.76 3.65 6.33
N ASP A 346 11.15 4.77 6.74
CA ASP A 346 10.18 5.50 5.93
C ASP A 346 10.80 5.81 4.54
N PRO A 347 10.01 5.75 3.46
CA PRO A 347 10.54 5.90 2.12
C PRO A 347 10.85 7.38 1.81
N ASP A 348 12.00 7.61 1.16
CA ASP A 348 12.39 8.95 0.73
C ASP A 348 11.37 9.57 -0.24
N PRO A 349 11.23 10.91 -0.27
CA PRO A 349 10.56 11.62 -1.34
C PRO A 349 11.03 11.15 -2.73
N ALA A 350 10.10 11.06 -3.68
CA ALA A 350 10.39 10.64 -5.05
C ALA A 350 9.94 11.67 -6.08
N TYR A 351 8.71 12.18 -5.97
CA TYR A 351 8.19 13.18 -6.90
C TYR A 351 7.11 14.08 -6.25
N ILE A 352 6.91 15.27 -6.82
CA ILE A 352 5.91 16.25 -6.38
C ILE A 352 4.85 16.47 -7.46
N VAL A 353 3.60 16.71 -7.07
CA VAL A 353 2.50 17.06 -8.00
C VAL A 353 1.69 18.22 -7.45
N ALA A 354 1.20 19.11 -8.33
CA ALA A 354 0.09 20.00 -8.00
C ALA A 354 -1.20 19.17 -7.90
N THR A 355 -1.95 19.26 -6.80
CA THR A 355 -3.19 18.49 -6.63
C THR A 355 -4.38 19.15 -7.31
N ASP A 356 -4.32 20.46 -7.48
CA ASP A 356 -5.43 21.31 -7.87
C ASP A 356 -5.26 21.84 -9.33
N GLY A 357 -4.35 21.20 -10.10
CA GLY A 357 -3.90 21.60 -11.44
C GLY A 357 -2.65 22.49 -11.43
N THR A 358 -1.92 22.55 -12.56
CA THR A 358 -0.76 23.45 -12.74
C THR A 358 -1.14 24.82 -13.30
N SER A 359 -2.42 25.06 -13.58
CA SER A 359 -2.92 26.33 -14.13
C SER A 359 -4.27 26.62 -13.49
N GLN A 360 -4.38 27.76 -12.81
CA GLN A 360 -5.57 28.11 -12.02
C GLN A 360 -5.87 29.60 -12.13
N THR A 361 -7.10 30.00 -11.78
CA THR A 361 -7.48 31.41 -11.71
C THR A 361 -7.75 31.85 -10.27
N PHE A 362 -7.45 33.11 -9.97
CA PHE A 362 -7.77 33.76 -8.69
C PHE A 362 -8.59 35.02 -8.92
N SER A 363 -9.51 35.35 -8.00
CA SER A 363 -10.28 36.60 -8.13
C SER A 363 -9.42 37.81 -7.79
N THR A 364 -9.41 38.81 -8.66
CA THR A 364 -8.75 40.11 -8.41
C THR A 364 -9.38 40.92 -7.27
N ASP A 365 -10.61 40.57 -6.83
CA ASP A 365 -11.23 41.12 -5.61
C ASP A 365 -10.73 40.43 -4.33
N GLN A 366 -9.97 39.34 -4.45
CA GLN A 366 -9.39 38.60 -3.34
C GLN A 366 -7.89 38.89 -3.22
N ALA A 367 -7.49 39.41 -2.06
CA ALA A 367 -6.09 39.62 -1.70
C ALA A 367 -5.26 38.33 -1.56
N ARG A 368 -5.87 37.14 -1.74
CA ARG A 368 -5.17 35.85 -1.59
C ARG A 368 -5.69 34.79 -2.56
N ALA A 369 -4.77 34.02 -3.11
CA ALA A 369 -5.03 32.74 -3.75
C ALA A 369 -4.50 31.58 -2.89
N GLU A 370 -5.17 30.43 -2.95
CA GLU A 370 -4.71 29.18 -2.33
C GLU A 370 -4.62 28.06 -3.37
N THR A 371 -3.55 27.27 -3.29
CA THR A 371 -3.35 26.06 -4.09
C THR A 371 -2.62 25.01 -3.26
N ARG A 372 -2.32 23.84 -3.82
CA ARG A 372 -1.69 22.74 -3.09
C ARG A 372 -0.82 21.86 -3.96
N VAL A 373 0.28 21.45 -3.36
CA VAL A 373 1.16 20.40 -3.88
C VAL A 373 1.21 19.22 -2.93
N ARG A 374 1.59 18.06 -3.45
CA ARG A 374 1.73 16.80 -2.71
C ARG A 374 3.03 16.12 -3.09
N VAL A 375 3.84 15.78 -2.09
CA VAL A 375 5.04 14.97 -2.25
C VAL A 375 4.69 13.50 -2.09
N ASN A 376 5.24 12.65 -2.93
CA ASN A 376 5.02 11.21 -2.91
C ASN A 376 6.33 10.44 -2.94
N ASP A 377 6.29 9.24 -2.39
CA ASP A 377 7.39 8.28 -2.35
C ASP A 377 7.51 7.43 -3.63
N ALA A 378 8.47 6.50 -3.62
CA ALA A 378 8.68 5.55 -4.70
C ALA A 378 7.53 4.55 -4.91
N PHE A 379 6.57 4.47 -3.98
CA PHE A 379 5.36 3.66 -4.05
C PHE A 379 4.12 4.51 -4.42
N THR A 380 4.30 5.75 -4.89
CA THR A 380 3.25 6.72 -5.29
C THR A 380 2.33 7.22 -4.15
N ASN A 381 2.74 6.98 -2.90
CA ASN A 381 2.00 7.28 -1.69
C ASN A 381 2.52 8.58 -1.04
N PRO A 382 1.69 9.31 -0.27
CA PRO A 382 2.09 10.61 0.27
C PRO A 382 3.17 10.48 1.36
N VAL A 383 4.06 11.47 1.46
CA VAL A 383 5.15 11.50 2.46
C VAL A 383 4.92 12.63 3.46
N GLU A 384 4.73 12.32 4.75
CA GLU A 384 4.68 13.30 5.84
C GLU A 384 6.08 13.89 6.14
N GLY A 385 6.16 15.16 6.52
CA GLY A 385 7.41 15.80 6.95
C GLY A 385 8.44 16.07 5.83
N ALA A 386 8.15 15.70 4.58
CA ALA A 386 8.99 15.97 3.43
C ALA A 386 9.20 17.48 3.26
N SER A 387 10.46 17.90 3.10
CA SER A 387 10.80 19.31 2.97
C SER A 387 10.52 19.81 1.54
N VAL A 388 9.78 20.91 1.42
CA VAL A 388 9.40 21.53 0.13
C VAL A 388 9.90 22.96 0.11
N ARG A 389 10.67 23.33 -0.92
CA ARG A 389 10.98 24.72 -1.24
C ARG A 389 9.87 25.29 -2.12
N LEU A 390 9.32 26.42 -1.73
CA LEU A 390 8.40 27.21 -2.53
C LEU A 390 9.14 28.45 -3.05
N GLU A 391 8.94 28.79 -4.32
CA GLU A 391 9.51 29.96 -5.00
C GLU A 391 8.42 30.62 -5.84
N ALA A 392 8.13 31.90 -5.59
CA ALA A 392 7.11 32.66 -6.30
C ALA A 392 7.74 33.74 -7.21
N SER A 393 7.11 33.95 -8.36
CA SER A 393 7.46 35.01 -9.31
C SER A 393 6.27 35.94 -9.52
N GLY A 394 6.52 37.26 -9.41
CA GLY A 394 5.48 38.30 -9.53
C GLY A 394 4.66 38.58 -8.26
N THR A 395 4.91 37.85 -7.16
CA THR A 395 4.13 37.89 -5.91
C THR A 395 4.98 37.43 -4.71
N THR A 396 4.45 37.57 -3.48
CA THR A 396 4.99 36.97 -2.26
C THR A 396 4.13 35.79 -1.78
N LEU A 397 4.77 34.90 -1.02
CA LEU A 397 4.11 33.76 -0.42
C LEU A 397 3.67 34.07 1.01
N LEU A 398 2.53 33.53 1.41
CA LEU A 398 1.96 33.68 2.75
C LEU A 398 2.04 32.35 3.53
N ASP A 399 2.27 32.43 4.83
CA ASP A 399 2.26 31.24 5.71
C ASP A 399 0.86 30.83 6.20
N GLU A 400 0.81 29.83 7.08
CA GLU A 400 -0.42 29.32 7.68
C GLU A 400 -1.24 30.38 8.44
N THR A 401 -0.59 31.46 8.89
CA THR A 401 -1.22 32.61 9.59
C THR A 401 -1.59 33.77 8.67
N GLY A 402 -1.19 33.69 7.39
CA GLY A 402 -1.30 34.79 6.43
C GLY A 402 -0.19 35.85 6.58
N THR A 403 0.95 35.49 7.17
CA THR A 403 2.13 36.36 7.27
C THR A 403 3.01 36.19 6.02
N ASP A 404 3.45 37.31 5.44
CA ASP A 404 4.37 37.36 4.30
C ASP A 404 5.72 36.68 4.62
N ARG A 405 6.14 35.75 3.75
CA ARG A 405 7.42 35.02 3.80
C ARG A 405 8.38 35.40 2.66
N GLY A 406 8.05 36.42 1.87
CA GLY A 406 8.77 36.85 0.69
C GLY A 406 8.53 35.93 -0.52
N SER A 407 9.38 36.04 -1.53
CA SER A 407 9.28 35.25 -2.77
C SER A 407 9.79 33.81 -2.63
N SER A 408 10.33 33.38 -1.49
CA SER A 408 10.71 31.98 -1.27
C SER A 408 10.85 31.62 0.20
N PHE A 409 10.40 30.42 0.57
CA PHE A 409 10.71 29.79 1.84
C PHE A 409 10.67 28.25 1.74
N VAL A 410 11.11 27.57 2.79
CA VAL A 410 11.00 26.10 2.93
C VAL A 410 9.97 25.78 4.00
N THR A 411 9.12 24.80 3.72
CA THR A 411 8.12 24.23 4.62
C THR A 411 8.17 22.70 4.57
N THR A 412 7.38 22.02 5.39
CA THR A 412 7.22 20.56 5.34
C THR A 412 5.80 20.17 4.98
N THR A 413 5.61 18.97 4.43
CA THR A 413 4.29 18.37 4.21
C THR A 413 3.60 18.00 5.52
N ASP A 414 2.26 17.98 5.49
CA ASP A 414 1.39 17.42 6.52
C ASP A 414 1.25 15.88 6.41
N ALA A 415 0.42 15.28 7.27
CA ALA A 415 0.15 13.84 7.31
C ALA A 415 -0.53 13.28 6.03
N ASP A 416 -1.14 14.13 5.20
CA ASP A 416 -1.66 13.75 3.88
C ASP A 416 -0.60 13.87 2.77
N GLY A 417 0.64 14.21 3.15
CA GLY A 417 1.79 14.47 2.29
C GLY A 417 1.67 15.77 1.48
N THR A 418 0.89 16.73 1.96
CA THR A 418 0.55 17.95 1.20
C THR A 418 1.15 19.21 1.80
N VAL A 419 1.36 20.21 0.94
CA VAL A 419 1.69 21.58 1.33
C VAL A 419 0.62 22.50 0.75
N PRO A 420 -0.18 23.19 1.59
CA PRO A 420 -0.99 24.31 1.12
C PRO A 420 -0.07 25.49 0.79
N ILE A 421 -0.20 26.00 -0.42
CA ILE A 421 0.52 27.16 -0.93
C ILE A 421 -0.46 28.34 -0.89
N ARG A 422 -0.03 29.45 -0.30
CA ARG A 422 -0.81 30.69 -0.27
C ARG A 422 0.00 31.81 -0.88
N VAL A 423 -0.68 32.61 -1.69
CA VAL A 423 -0.09 33.66 -2.52
C VAL A 423 -0.77 34.98 -2.20
N ASP A 424 0.00 36.04 -2.04
CA ASP A 424 -0.55 37.39 -1.91
C ASP A 424 -0.94 37.92 -3.28
N THR A 425 -2.24 38.10 -3.51
CA THR A 425 -2.79 38.57 -4.78
C THR A 425 -3.36 39.99 -4.67
N ASP A 426 -3.12 40.70 -3.57
CA ASP A 426 -3.59 42.08 -3.40
C ASP A 426 -2.97 43.02 -4.44
N GLY A 427 -3.81 43.55 -5.34
CA GLY A 427 -3.37 44.41 -6.44
C GLY A 427 -2.59 43.71 -7.56
N VAL A 428 -2.55 42.37 -7.60
CA VAL A 428 -1.88 41.61 -8.67
C VAL A 428 -2.78 41.54 -9.90
N THR A 429 -2.32 42.13 -11.01
CA THR A 429 -3.05 42.21 -12.29
C THR A 429 -2.43 41.41 -13.43
N ASP A 430 -1.20 40.92 -13.25
CA ASP A 430 -0.48 40.09 -14.21
C ASP A 430 -0.47 38.62 -13.72
N PRO A 431 -0.29 37.62 -14.61
CA PRO A 431 -0.10 36.23 -14.19
C PRO A 431 1.12 36.07 -13.29
N VAL A 432 0.99 35.22 -12.26
CA VAL A 432 2.07 34.91 -11.30
C VAL A 432 2.28 33.41 -11.24
N SER A 433 3.50 32.97 -10.94
CA SER A 433 3.81 31.54 -10.88
C SER A 433 4.42 31.17 -9.53
N VAL A 434 4.07 29.97 -9.05
CA VAL A 434 4.69 29.36 -7.87
C VAL A 434 5.28 28.01 -8.25
N THR A 435 6.58 27.90 -8.09
CA THR A 435 7.34 26.67 -8.26
C THR A 435 7.54 26.01 -6.89
N ALA A 436 7.16 24.74 -6.79
CA ALA A 436 7.37 23.91 -5.61
C ALA A 436 8.36 22.78 -5.93
N THR A 437 9.41 22.65 -5.12
CA THR A 437 10.45 21.62 -5.26
C THR A 437 10.49 20.76 -4.01
N ALA A 438 10.27 19.46 -4.13
CA ALA A 438 10.54 18.49 -3.09
C ALA A 438 12.06 18.35 -2.91
N ILE A 439 12.54 18.65 -1.72
CA ILE A 439 13.96 18.52 -1.35
C ILE A 439 14.24 17.03 -1.09
N ASP A 440 15.44 16.59 -1.47
CA ASP A 440 15.92 15.21 -1.36
C ASP A 440 15.08 14.18 -2.15
N ALA A 441 14.29 14.64 -3.12
CA ALA A 441 13.54 13.79 -4.03
C ALA A 441 14.46 12.91 -4.90
N THR A 442 14.10 11.62 -5.00
CA THR A 442 14.92 10.60 -5.66
C THR A 442 14.76 10.53 -7.19
N SER A 443 13.81 11.26 -7.79
CA SER A 443 13.60 11.33 -9.25
C SER A 443 13.72 12.74 -9.81
N THR A 444 13.75 12.86 -11.14
CA THR A 444 13.73 14.16 -11.85
C THR A 444 12.35 14.83 -11.92
N ALA A 445 11.32 14.24 -11.29
CA ALA A 445 10.00 14.84 -11.12
C ALA A 445 9.88 15.53 -9.74
N ASP A 446 11.00 16.11 -9.29
CA ASP A 446 11.18 16.78 -7.99
C ASP A 446 10.55 18.17 -7.91
N GLN A 447 10.22 18.78 -9.06
CA GLN A 447 9.68 20.13 -9.15
C GLN A 447 8.36 20.18 -9.94
N THR A 448 7.43 21.02 -9.50
CA THR A 448 6.20 21.36 -10.24
C THR A 448 5.96 22.87 -10.17
N THR A 449 5.44 23.47 -11.23
CA THR A 449 5.09 24.90 -11.30
C THR A 449 3.58 25.03 -11.45
N ILE A 450 3.00 25.98 -10.71
CA ILE A 450 1.59 26.33 -10.76
C ILE A 450 1.49 27.79 -11.20
N ASP A 451 0.87 28.02 -12.35
CA ASP A 451 0.60 29.35 -12.89
C ASP A 451 -0.80 29.81 -12.45
N LEU A 452 -0.87 31.03 -11.91
CA LEU A 452 -2.07 31.65 -11.36
C LEU A 452 -2.45 32.88 -12.17
N TYR A 453 -3.65 32.86 -12.76
CA TYR A 453 -4.15 33.88 -13.67
C TYR A 453 -5.20 34.78 -12.98
N PRO A 454 -5.10 36.12 -13.10
CA PRO A 454 -6.01 37.06 -12.45
C PRO A 454 -7.37 37.11 -13.15
N ALA A 455 -8.39 36.46 -12.56
CA ALA A 455 -9.78 36.60 -12.98
C ALA A 455 -10.29 38.01 -12.69
N GLY A 456 -10.52 38.77 -13.77
CA GLY A 456 -10.90 40.17 -13.71
C GLY A 456 -12.29 40.41 -13.12
N SER A 457 -12.37 41.32 -12.13
CA SER A 457 -13.63 41.86 -11.63
C SER A 457 -14.11 43.03 -12.50
N GLY A 458 -15.30 42.87 -13.08
CA GLY A 458 -16.18 43.95 -13.54
C GLY A 458 -15.60 45.16 -14.29
N GLY A 459 -15.19 44.99 -15.56
CA GLY A 459 -15.22 46.09 -16.55
C GLY A 459 -13.94 46.28 -17.40
N GLY A 460 -14.06 45.99 -18.70
CA GLY A 460 -12.94 46.06 -19.66
C GLY A 460 -12.31 44.68 -19.87
N GLY A 461 -12.42 44.15 -21.08
CA GLY A 461 -12.15 42.73 -21.35
C GLY A 461 -10.68 42.32 -21.32
N GLN A 462 -10.42 41.17 -20.70
CA GLN A 462 -9.35 40.23 -21.04
C GLN A 462 -9.93 38.80 -20.96
N PRO A 463 -9.61 37.87 -21.88
CA PRO A 463 -10.00 36.47 -21.79
C PRO A 463 -9.22 35.80 -20.65
N GLN A 464 -9.78 34.72 -20.09
CA GLN A 464 -9.15 33.97 -18.99
C GLN A 464 -8.89 32.54 -19.45
N ASP A 465 -7.62 32.15 -19.43
CA ASP A 465 -7.17 30.80 -19.76
C ASP A 465 -7.24 29.89 -18.52
N VAL A 466 -7.71 28.66 -18.71
CA VAL A 466 -7.81 27.63 -17.66
C VAL A 466 -7.56 26.24 -18.26
N SER A 467 -6.30 25.91 -18.55
CA SER A 467 -5.91 24.51 -18.71
C SER A 467 -4.44 24.24 -18.39
N SER A 468 -4.19 23.07 -17.80
CA SER A 468 -2.92 22.66 -17.21
C SER A 468 -2.13 21.68 -18.09
N SER A 469 -1.15 22.16 -18.86
CA SER A 469 -0.01 21.38 -19.40
C SER A 469 0.97 22.28 -20.17
N PRO A 470 2.31 22.08 -20.09
CA PRO A 470 3.30 22.99 -20.69
C PRO A 470 3.60 22.76 -22.19
N ALA A 471 2.88 21.90 -22.91
CA ALA A 471 3.09 21.68 -24.35
C ALA A 471 2.26 22.66 -25.20
N ALA A 472 2.90 23.35 -26.16
CA ALA A 472 2.31 24.28 -27.13
C ALA A 472 1.24 25.26 -26.57
N SER A 473 1.62 26.33 -25.90
CA SER A 473 0.63 27.29 -25.37
C SER A 473 -0.23 27.91 -26.48
N VAL A 474 -1.54 27.72 -26.41
CA VAL A 474 -2.54 28.29 -27.34
C VAL A 474 -3.42 29.24 -26.56
N TYR A 475 -3.58 30.47 -27.05
CA TYR A 475 -4.30 31.54 -26.36
C TYR A 475 -5.41 32.09 -27.23
N VAL A 476 -6.41 32.72 -26.60
CA VAL A 476 -7.49 33.45 -27.28
C VAL A 476 -7.18 34.95 -27.24
N ASP A 477 -7.01 35.59 -28.39
CA ASP A 477 -6.74 37.03 -28.48
C ASP A 477 -8.05 37.84 -28.35
N PRO A 478 -8.11 38.89 -27.49
CA PRO A 478 -9.32 39.68 -27.32
C PRO A 478 -9.53 40.80 -28.36
N PRO A 479 -10.79 41.09 -28.75
CA PRO A 479 -12.03 40.42 -28.33
C PRO A 479 -12.77 39.75 -29.50
N SER A 480 -13.63 38.77 -29.18
CA SER A 480 -14.36 38.01 -30.20
C SER A 480 -15.59 38.78 -30.72
N THR A 481 -15.40 39.48 -31.84
CA THR A 481 -16.42 40.39 -32.39
C THR A 481 -17.65 39.63 -32.91
N ILE A 482 -18.83 40.13 -32.57
CA ILE A 482 -20.08 39.82 -33.27
C ILE A 482 -19.96 40.28 -34.74
N GLY A 483 -20.45 39.46 -35.67
CA GLY A 483 -20.39 39.73 -37.11
C GLY A 483 -21.16 40.98 -37.52
N ASN A 484 -20.45 42.07 -37.81
CA ASN A 484 -21.02 43.35 -38.27
C ASN A 484 -21.70 43.21 -39.66
N GLY A 485 -22.99 42.82 -39.67
CA GLY A 485 -23.78 42.57 -40.88
C GLY A 485 -25.20 42.09 -40.54
N ASN A 486 -25.93 41.51 -41.51
CA ASN A 486 -27.30 41.00 -41.28
C ASN A 486 -27.34 39.67 -40.46
N ASN A 487 -26.23 39.28 -39.83
CA ASN A 487 -26.00 37.95 -39.24
C ASN A 487 -25.38 38.08 -37.84
N ASP A 488 -26.12 38.64 -36.87
CA ASP A 488 -25.69 38.82 -35.47
C ASP A 488 -25.35 37.48 -34.75
N ASN A 489 -25.60 36.35 -35.40
CA ASN A 489 -25.36 34.98 -34.95
C ASN A 489 -23.90 34.50 -35.02
N GLN A 490 -22.99 35.27 -35.62
CA GLN A 490 -21.60 34.86 -35.83
C GLN A 490 -20.64 35.54 -34.86
N VAL A 491 -19.81 34.73 -34.19
CA VAL A 491 -18.72 35.19 -33.30
C VAL A 491 -17.38 34.73 -33.87
N THR A 492 -16.44 35.65 -34.05
CA THR A 492 -15.08 35.31 -34.53
C THR A 492 -14.12 35.19 -33.36
N VAL A 493 -13.47 34.03 -33.22
CA VAL A 493 -12.50 33.74 -32.16
C VAL A 493 -11.11 33.67 -32.77
N THR A 494 -10.20 34.54 -32.35
CA THR A 494 -8.79 34.48 -32.74
C THR A 494 -8.03 33.58 -31.77
N LEU A 495 -7.28 32.63 -32.32
CA LEU A 495 -6.46 31.66 -31.61
C LEU A 495 -5.00 31.88 -32.00
N GLU A 496 -4.13 32.13 -31.04
CA GLU A 496 -2.68 32.23 -31.23
C GLU A 496 -1.98 31.00 -30.64
N ALA A 497 -0.80 30.63 -31.13
CA ALA A 497 -0.04 29.49 -30.62
C ALA A 497 1.46 29.77 -30.57
N SER A 498 2.17 29.26 -29.56
CA SER A 498 3.64 29.37 -29.47
C SER A 498 4.38 28.54 -30.52
N GLU A 499 3.72 27.52 -31.06
CA GLU A 499 4.20 26.63 -32.12
C GLU A 499 3.02 26.16 -32.98
N GLU A 500 3.29 25.65 -34.18
CA GLU A 500 2.22 25.22 -35.10
C GLU A 500 1.48 24.00 -34.52
N VAL A 501 0.17 24.12 -34.29
CA VAL A 501 -0.68 23.06 -33.76
C VAL A 501 -1.91 22.84 -34.64
N THR A 502 -2.49 21.64 -34.61
CA THR A 502 -3.70 21.34 -35.37
C THR A 502 -4.81 20.81 -34.46
N ILE A 503 -5.97 21.45 -34.49
CA ILE A 503 -7.19 21.00 -33.83
C ILE A 503 -7.91 19.98 -34.73
N GLU A 504 -8.22 18.81 -34.19
CA GLU A 504 -8.98 17.76 -34.89
C GLU A 504 -10.44 17.65 -34.47
N ALA A 505 -10.77 18.01 -33.23
CA ALA A 505 -12.11 17.85 -32.67
C ALA A 505 -12.46 18.95 -31.66
N LEU A 506 -13.76 19.21 -31.50
CA LEU A 506 -14.30 20.28 -30.66
C LEU A 506 -15.54 19.82 -29.89
N GLY A 507 -15.83 20.48 -28.76
CA GLY A 507 -17.09 20.41 -28.03
C GLY A 507 -17.51 21.80 -27.57
N PHE A 508 -18.82 22.05 -27.50
CA PHE A 508 -19.39 23.36 -27.17
C PHE A 508 -20.35 23.30 -25.99
N SER A 509 -20.25 24.29 -25.10
CA SER A 509 -21.27 24.65 -24.13
C SER A 509 -21.47 26.16 -24.14
N TYR A 510 -22.70 26.64 -23.96
CA TYR A 510 -23.04 28.06 -24.01
C TYR A 510 -23.73 28.47 -22.71
N TYR A 511 -23.40 29.66 -22.24
CA TYR A 511 -23.86 30.21 -20.97
C TYR A 511 -24.21 31.69 -21.16
N TYR A 512 -25.24 32.13 -20.47
CA TYR A 512 -25.70 33.52 -20.50
C TYR A 512 -26.01 33.97 -19.07
N PRO A 513 -25.82 35.26 -18.74
CA PRO A 513 -26.14 35.78 -17.43
C PRO A 513 -27.67 35.70 -17.19
N ILE A 514 -28.06 35.15 -16.04
CA ILE A 514 -29.46 35.19 -15.59
C ILE A 514 -29.76 36.63 -15.12
N PRO A 515 -30.78 37.31 -15.66
CA PRO A 515 -31.09 38.69 -15.27
C PRO A 515 -31.59 38.76 -13.83
N GLU A 516 -31.24 39.84 -13.11
CA GLU A 516 -31.65 40.06 -11.71
C GLU A 516 -33.18 40.12 -11.50
N ASN A 517 -33.96 40.25 -12.58
CA ASN A 517 -35.43 40.24 -12.55
C ASN A 517 -36.01 38.99 -13.22
N PRO A 518 -36.38 37.93 -12.46
CA PRO A 518 -36.90 36.66 -13.01
C PRO A 518 -38.32 36.74 -13.60
N GLY A 519 -38.83 37.95 -13.87
CA GLY A 519 -40.15 38.22 -14.45
C GLY A 519 -40.14 38.53 -15.95
N GLN A 520 -38.98 38.74 -16.57
CA GLN A 520 -38.83 38.75 -18.03
C GLN A 520 -38.09 37.49 -18.45
N GLY A 521 -38.81 36.56 -19.07
CA GLY A 521 -38.21 35.36 -19.63
C GLY A 521 -37.42 35.70 -20.89
N ILE A 522 -36.09 35.86 -20.76
CA ILE A 522 -35.16 35.67 -21.87
C ILE A 522 -34.87 34.17 -21.97
N THR A 523 -35.42 33.53 -23.01
CA THR A 523 -35.09 32.15 -23.39
C THR A 523 -33.96 32.18 -24.41
N ARG A 524 -32.74 32.49 -23.94
CA ARG A 524 -31.50 32.40 -24.74
C ARG A 524 -31.12 30.92 -24.91
N GLU A 525 -31.87 30.20 -25.72
CA GLU A 525 -31.58 28.81 -26.08
C GLU A 525 -30.79 28.78 -27.39
N ILE A 526 -29.47 28.66 -27.27
CA ILE A 526 -28.57 28.36 -28.39
C ILE A 526 -28.60 26.83 -28.59
N ASP A 527 -29.27 26.38 -29.64
CA ASP A 527 -29.47 24.96 -29.94
C ASP A 527 -28.24 24.31 -30.59
N SER A 528 -27.45 25.10 -31.34
CA SER A 528 -26.27 24.59 -32.03
C SER A 528 -25.18 25.66 -32.25
N ALA A 529 -23.95 25.19 -32.41
CA ALA A 529 -22.80 25.97 -32.90
C ALA A 529 -22.27 25.31 -34.18
N THR A 530 -21.78 26.09 -35.14
CA THR A 530 -21.24 25.58 -36.41
C THR A 530 -19.90 26.23 -36.74
N ILE A 531 -18.89 25.42 -37.05
CA ILE A 531 -17.61 25.88 -37.59
C ILE A 531 -17.38 25.22 -38.95
N GLY A 532 -17.20 26.06 -39.98
CA GLY A 532 -17.04 25.60 -41.36
C GLY A 532 -18.25 24.76 -41.81
N SER A 533 -18.03 23.46 -42.00
CA SER A 533 -19.07 22.49 -42.36
C SER A 533 -19.53 21.59 -41.19
N THR A 534 -19.00 21.79 -39.97
CA THR A 534 -19.27 20.93 -38.81
C THR A 534 -20.20 21.65 -37.84
N SER A 535 -21.39 21.10 -37.64
CA SER A 535 -22.36 21.58 -36.64
C SER A 535 -22.36 20.68 -35.39
N PHE A 536 -22.49 21.32 -34.23
CA PHE A 536 -22.44 20.76 -32.87
C PHE A 536 -23.73 21.14 -32.14
N THR A 537 -24.36 20.21 -31.43
CA THR A 537 -25.44 20.54 -30.48
C THR A 537 -24.87 21.38 -29.34
N VAL A 538 -25.69 22.24 -28.73
CA VAL A 538 -25.29 23.06 -27.57
C VAL A 538 -26.30 22.90 -26.43
N PRO A 539 -25.87 22.52 -25.20
CA PRO A 539 -24.61 21.84 -24.92
C PRO A 539 -24.57 20.48 -25.64
N GLY A 540 -23.40 20.05 -26.11
CA GLY A 540 -23.30 18.84 -26.92
C GLY A 540 -21.98 18.11 -26.84
N GLU A 541 -22.02 16.85 -27.31
CA GLU A 541 -20.90 15.93 -27.26
C GLU A 541 -19.70 16.37 -28.12
N PHE A 542 -18.53 15.91 -27.71
CA PHE A 542 -17.27 16.15 -28.38
C PHE A 542 -17.24 15.48 -29.77
N LYS A 543 -16.88 16.22 -30.82
CA LYS A 543 -17.06 15.79 -32.21
C LYS A 543 -15.89 16.20 -33.10
N LYS A 544 -15.45 15.26 -33.94
CA LYS A 544 -14.37 15.47 -34.92
C LYS A 544 -14.80 16.46 -36.01
N LEU A 545 -13.90 17.38 -36.34
CA LEU A 545 -14.08 18.36 -37.40
C LEU A 545 -14.06 17.69 -38.78
N GLY A 546 -14.91 18.19 -39.69
CA GLY A 546 -14.92 17.79 -41.10
C GLY A 546 -13.66 18.20 -41.87
N GLN A 547 -12.92 19.21 -41.37
CA GLN A 547 -11.57 19.61 -41.78
C GLN A 547 -10.82 20.08 -40.52
N PRO A 548 -9.62 19.55 -40.21
CA PRO A 548 -8.81 20.05 -39.10
C PRO A 548 -8.44 21.53 -39.24
N ILE A 549 -8.20 22.22 -38.13
CA ILE A 549 -7.85 23.64 -38.09
C ILE A 549 -6.42 23.77 -37.58
N THR A 550 -5.50 24.22 -38.45
CA THR A 550 -4.11 24.50 -38.08
C THR A 550 -3.98 25.95 -37.59
N ILE A 551 -3.36 26.12 -36.42
CA ILE A 551 -3.01 27.40 -35.82
C ILE A 551 -1.51 27.61 -36.03
N PRO A 552 -1.08 28.57 -36.86
CA PRO A 552 0.33 28.93 -37.02
C PRO A 552 0.79 29.86 -35.89
N GLN A 553 2.09 30.15 -35.83
CA GLN A 553 2.69 31.02 -34.79
C GLN A 553 2.23 32.49 -34.87
N ASP A 554 1.67 32.94 -35.99
CA ASP A 554 1.06 34.25 -36.19
C ASP A 554 -0.47 34.23 -36.00
N GLY A 555 -1.01 33.12 -35.49
CA GLY A 555 -2.41 32.95 -35.14
C GLY A 555 -3.35 32.64 -36.31
N THR A 556 -4.58 32.26 -35.97
CA THR A 556 -5.66 32.02 -36.92
C THR A 556 -6.99 32.46 -36.32
N SER A 557 -7.98 32.81 -37.14
CA SER A 557 -9.32 33.16 -36.66
C SER A 557 -10.33 32.12 -37.14
N ILE A 558 -11.13 31.62 -36.20
CA ILE A 558 -12.26 30.72 -36.48
C ILE A 558 -13.57 31.48 -36.29
N THR A 559 -14.52 31.29 -37.21
CA THR A 559 -15.87 31.86 -37.06
C THR A 559 -16.82 30.76 -36.56
N VAL A 560 -17.48 31.03 -35.44
CA VAL A 560 -18.53 30.19 -34.86
C VAL A 560 -19.88 30.80 -35.23
N ASP A 561 -20.67 30.06 -35.99
CA ASP A 561 -22.05 30.43 -36.35
C ASP A 561 -23.00 29.71 -35.39
N PHE A 562 -23.57 30.46 -34.45
CA PHE A 562 -24.51 29.93 -33.46
C PHE A 562 -25.93 29.95 -34.04
N SER A 563 -26.61 28.81 -34.11
CA SER A 563 -28.01 28.78 -34.53
C SER A 563 -28.95 28.72 -33.32
N ASN A 564 -30.00 29.53 -33.36
CA ASN A 564 -31.07 29.58 -32.38
C ASN A 564 -32.43 29.40 -33.06
N SER A 565 -33.48 29.33 -32.26
CA SER A 565 -34.86 29.49 -32.72
C SER A 565 -35.43 30.91 -32.55
N ASN A 566 -34.83 31.77 -31.70
CA ASN A 566 -35.36 33.11 -31.38
C ASN A 566 -34.35 34.26 -31.12
N ASP A 567 -33.16 34.04 -30.51
CA ASP A 567 -32.24 35.13 -30.06
C ASP A 567 -30.75 34.88 -30.36
N ALA A 568 -30.04 35.90 -30.86
CA ALA A 568 -28.61 35.86 -31.21
C ALA A 568 -27.67 36.02 -29.98
N PRO A 569 -26.40 35.60 -30.06
CA PRO A 569 -25.38 35.93 -29.07
C PRO A 569 -25.31 37.42 -28.78
N ALA A 570 -25.13 37.80 -27.52
CA ALA A 570 -25.05 39.20 -27.10
C ALA A 570 -23.80 39.47 -26.27
N GLU A 571 -23.47 40.74 -26.10
CA GLU A 571 -22.51 41.20 -25.08
C GLU A 571 -22.85 40.56 -23.72
N ASP A 572 -21.80 40.13 -23.00
CA ASP A 572 -21.85 39.41 -21.71
C ASP A 572 -22.28 37.94 -21.74
N ASP A 573 -22.73 37.40 -22.88
CA ASP A 573 -22.80 35.94 -23.04
C ASP A 573 -21.38 35.33 -23.07
N PHE A 574 -21.24 34.06 -22.66
CA PHE A 574 -19.97 33.33 -22.79
C PHE A 574 -20.19 31.88 -23.21
N PHE A 575 -19.23 31.36 -23.96
CA PHE A 575 -19.23 29.97 -24.41
C PHE A 575 -17.90 29.31 -24.12
N VAL A 576 -17.98 28.01 -23.89
CA VAL A 576 -16.85 27.15 -23.57
C VAL A 576 -16.58 26.31 -24.79
N ILE A 577 -15.39 26.48 -25.38
CA ILE A 577 -14.88 25.63 -26.45
C ILE A 577 -13.89 24.67 -25.83
N THR A 578 -14.22 23.38 -25.82
CA THR A 578 -13.21 22.34 -25.59
C THR A 578 -12.67 21.89 -26.94
N VAL A 579 -11.35 21.80 -27.09
CA VAL A 579 -10.64 21.42 -28.32
C VAL A 579 -9.74 20.23 -28.06
N GLN A 580 -9.54 19.37 -29.05
CA GLN A 580 -8.53 18.31 -29.03
C GLN A 580 -7.59 18.51 -30.21
N PHE A 581 -6.30 18.51 -29.91
CA PHE A 581 -5.24 18.64 -30.89
C PHE A 581 -4.85 17.29 -31.50
N SER A 582 -4.07 17.31 -32.57
CA SER A 582 -3.59 16.12 -33.30
C SER A 582 -2.66 15.21 -32.48
N ASP A 583 -2.16 15.68 -31.35
CA ASP A 583 -1.40 14.91 -30.35
C ASP A 583 -2.32 14.21 -29.31
N GLY A 584 -3.64 14.41 -29.38
CA GLY A 584 -4.63 13.89 -28.45
C GLY A 584 -4.93 14.79 -27.25
N VAL A 585 -4.09 15.81 -26.99
CA VAL A 585 -4.25 16.73 -25.86
C VAL A 585 -5.55 17.52 -26.00
N THR A 586 -6.30 17.61 -24.91
CA THR A 586 -7.57 18.34 -24.86
C THR A 586 -7.43 19.60 -24.01
N ARG A 587 -7.98 20.74 -24.46
CA ARG A 587 -7.97 22.02 -23.72
C ARG A 587 -9.31 22.71 -23.78
N THR A 588 -9.59 23.56 -22.81
CA THR A 588 -10.88 24.23 -22.66
C THR A 588 -10.67 25.74 -22.57
N PHE A 589 -11.28 26.47 -23.51
CA PHE A 589 -11.23 27.92 -23.60
C PHE A 589 -12.57 28.53 -23.19
N PHE A 590 -12.53 29.55 -22.34
CA PHE A 590 -13.70 30.34 -21.94
C PHE A 590 -13.73 31.63 -22.76
N VAL A 591 -14.65 31.69 -23.73
CA VAL A 591 -14.76 32.81 -24.68
C VAL A 591 -15.98 33.64 -24.33
N ARG A 592 -15.76 34.90 -23.93
CA ARG A 592 -16.83 35.90 -23.72
C ARG A 592 -17.10 36.64 -25.03
N VAL A 593 -18.37 36.85 -25.34
CA VAL A 593 -18.83 37.60 -26.52
C VAL A 593 -18.79 39.10 -26.24
N SER A 594 -18.36 39.90 -27.23
CA SER A 594 -18.39 41.36 -27.19
C SER A 594 -18.85 41.96 -28.53
N GLU A 595 -19.34 43.20 -28.49
CA GLU A 595 -19.53 44.03 -29.70
C GLU A 595 -18.19 44.47 -30.33
#